data_AF-A0A800INQ4-F1
#
_entry.id   AF-A0A800INQ4-F1
#
_cell.length_a   1.000
_cell.length_b   1.000
_cell.length_c   1.000
_cell.angle_alpha   90.00
_cell.angle_beta   90.00
_cell.angle_gamma   90.00
#
_symmetry.space_group_name_H-M   'P 1'
#
loop_
_entity.id
_entity.type
_entity.pdbx_description
1 polymer ?
#
loop_
_entity_poly.entity_id
_entity_poly.type
_entity_poly.pdbx_seq_one_letter_code
_entity_poly.pdbx_strand_id
1 'polypeptide(L)'
;MKSIFGALLDSTLDRYAEIAVFIGIIVYYLFRAPVDSLNNIWVIVAITAVSGSLMVSYVRARAEGLGQECAVGLMQRPERVICLGLGALLGEMYLPVALVLIAVVSNVTAISRVFHIWKQSTEA
;
A
#
# COMPACT_ATOMS: atom_id res chain seq x y z
N MET A 1 13.01 16.54 -21.27
CA MET A 1 11.77 15.79 -21.56
C MET A 1 11.78 14.51 -20.75
N LYS A 2 10.80 14.28 -19.85
CA LYS A 2 10.61 12.93 -19.30
C LYS A 2 10.03 12.05 -20.41
N SER A 3 10.64 10.90 -20.69
CA SER A 3 10.08 9.97 -21.68
C SER A 3 8.84 9.27 -21.11
N ILE A 4 7.84 9.00 -21.95
CA ILE A 4 6.62 8.28 -21.56
C ILE A 4 6.98 6.91 -20.95
N PHE A 5 7.93 6.20 -21.60
CA PHE A 5 8.44 4.94 -21.09
C PHE A 5 9.12 5.09 -19.73
N GLY A 6 9.91 6.14 -19.51
CA GLY A 6 10.58 6.39 -18.23
C GLY A 6 9.59 6.59 -17.09
N ALA A 7 8.51 7.33 -17.31
CA ALA A 7 7.46 7.52 -16.30
C ALA A 7 6.71 6.21 -15.98
N LEU A 8 6.45 5.38 -17.00
CA LEU A 8 5.86 4.05 -16.80
C LEU A 8 6.80 3.12 -16.03
N LEU A 9 8.09 3.10 -16.39
CA LEU A 9 9.09 2.28 -15.74
C LEU A 9 9.27 2.66 -14.27
N ASP A 10 9.41 3.96 -13.97
CA ASP A 10 9.55 4.51 -12.61
C ASP A 10 8.37 4.08 -11.73
N SER A 11 7.14 4.38 -12.17
CA SER A 11 5.92 4.00 -11.44
C SER A 11 5.69 2.49 -11.32
N THR A 12 6.26 1.68 -12.21
CA THR A 12 6.19 0.21 -12.14
C THR A 12 7.21 -0.34 -11.15
N LEU A 13 8.47 0.11 -11.23
CA LEU A 13 9.53 -0.29 -10.31
C LEU A 13 9.22 0.14 -8.88
N ASP A 14 8.58 1.29 -8.70
CA ASP A 14 8.10 1.77 -7.40
C ASP A 14 7.17 0.77 -6.71
N ARG A 15 6.28 0.12 -7.47
CA ARG A 15 5.34 -0.90 -6.97
C ARG A 15 6.07 -2.19 -6.64
N TYR A 16 7.00 -2.62 -7.49
CA TYR A 16 7.82 -3.80 -7.22
C TYR A 16 8.69 -3.61 -5.98
N ALA A 17 9.28 -2.43 -5.80
CA ALA A 17 10.08 -2.10 -4.62
C ALA A 17 9.22 -2.18 -3.35
N GLU A 18 8.00 -1.64 -3.37
CA GLU A 18 7.08 -1.72 -2.23
C GLU A 18 6.67 -3.17 -1.93
N ILE A 19 6.36 -3.98 -2.96
CA ILE A 19 6.06 -5.41 -2.80
C ILE A 19 7.24 -6.16 -2.18
N ALA A 20 8.46 -5.92 -2.68
CA ALA A 20 9.66 -6.58 -2.17
C ALA A 20 9.89 -6.33 -0.68
N VAL A 21 9.64 -5.09 -0.21
CA VAL A 21 9.72 -4.76 1.22
C VAL A 21 8.70 -5.55 2.03
N PHE A 22 7.44 -5.62 1.59
CA PHE A 22 6.41 -6.40 2.29
C PHE A 22 6.69 -7.91 2.26
N ILE A 23 7.25 -8.45 1.17
CA ILE A 23 7.70 -9.86 1.12
C ILE A 23 8.77 -10.10 2.18
N GLY A 24 9.76 -9.21 2.32
CA GLY A 24 10.78 -9.33 3.36
C GLY A 24 10.19 -9.39 4.78
N ILE A 25 9.18 -8.57 5.05
CA ILE A 25 8.45 -8.56 6.33
C ILE A 25 7.66 -9.85 6.54
N ILE A 26 6.96 -10.33 5.50
CA ILE A 26 6.22 -11.60 5.55
C ILE A 26 7.17 -12.76 5.86
N VAL A 27 8.30 -12.85 5.14
CA VAL A 27 9.35 -13.84 5.37
C VAL A 27 9.86 -13.73 6.81
N TYR A 28 10.17 -12.53 7.29
CA TYR A 28 10.61 -12.31 8.67
C TYR A 28 9.62 -12.89 9.69
N TYR A 29 8.31 -12.64 9.57
CA TYR A 29 7.32 -13.19 10.50
C TYR A 29 7.10 -14.70 10.35
N LEU A 30 7.21 -15.25 9.13
CA LEU A 30 7.11 -16.70 8.89
C LEU A 30 8.24 -17.49 9.56
N PHE A 31 9.48 -17.02 9.47
CA PHE A 31 10.64 -17.71 10.04
C PHE A 31 10.80 -17.54 11.55
N ARG A 32 10.00 -16.67 12.16
CA ARG A 32 10.08 -16.33 13.58
C ARG A 32 8.97 -16.95 14.43
N ALA A 33 7.98 -17.57 13.80
CA ALA A 33 6.83 -18.17 14.47
C ALA A 33 7.05 -19.68 14.74
N PRO A 34 6.88 -20.16 15.98
CA PRO A 34 6.49 -21.55 16.19
C PRO A 34 5.14 -21.80 15.50
N VAL A 35 4.99 -22.97 14.88
CA VAL A 35 3.89 -23.35 13.95
C VAL A 35 2.48 -23.10 14.53
N ASP A 36 2.33 -23.07 15.85
CA ASP A 36 1.04 -22.93 16.56
C ASP A 36 0.76 -21.51 17.12
N SER A 37 1.58 -20.50 16.79
CA SER A 37 1.53 -19.18 17.44
C SER A 37 0.77 -18.11 16.64
N LEU A 38 0.16 -17.16 17.37
CA LEU A 38 -0.48 -15.93 16.88
C LEU A 38 0.33 -15.11 15.86
N ASN A 39 1.63 -15.38 15.67
CA ASN A 39 2.48 -14.72 14.67
C ASN A 39 1.99 -14.85 13.22
N ASN A 40 1.15 -15.85 12.91
CA ASN A 40 0.49 -15.93 11.59
C ASN A 40 -0.41 -14.71 11.31
N ILE A 41 -0.91 -14.01 12.33
CA ILE A 41 -1.73 -12.80 12.14
C ILE A 41 -0.94 -11.70 11.43
N TRP A 42 0.36 -11.54 11.73
CA TRP A 42 1.18 -10.46 11.17
C TRP A 42 1.48 -10.68 9.69
N VAL A 43 1.54 -11.94 9.25
CA VAL A 43 1.61 -12.30 7.83
C VAL A 43 0.34 -11.84 7.11
N ILE A 44 -0.84 -12.12 7.68
CA ILE A 44 -2.13 -11.70 7.12
C ILE A 44 -2.24 -10.17 7.08
N VAL A 45 -1.81 -9.49 8.13
CA VAL A 45 -1.80 -8.03 8.20
C VAL A 45 -0.85 -7.44 7.15
N ALA A 46 0.36 -7.99 6.98
CA ALA A 46 1.30 -7.54 5.97
C ALA A 46 0.78 -7.75 4.53
N ILE A 47 0.12 -8.90 4.26
CA ILE A 47 -0.55 -9.17 2.99
C ILE A 47 -1.68 -8.16 2.75
N THR A 48 -2.45 -7.82 3.78
CA THR A 48 -3.53 -6.83 3.70
C THR A 48 -2.98 -5.42 3.46
N ALA A 49 -1.84 -5.07 4.08
CA ALA A 49 -1.12 -3.81 3.89
C ALA A 49 -0.62 -3.63 2.46
N VAL A 50 0.09 -4.63 1.90
CA VAL A 50 0.57 -4.56 0.51
C VAL A 50 -0.60 -4.53 -0.48
N SER A 51 -1.67 -5.29 -0.22
CA SER A 51 -2.87 -5.29 -1.07
C SER A 51 -3.50 -3.90 -1.12
N GLY A 52 -3.71 -3.27 0.04
CA GLY A 52 -4.24 -1.92 0.12
C GLY A 52 -3.35 -0.90 -0.59
N SER A 53 -2.04 -0.96 -0.37
CA SER A 53 -1.08 -0.06 -1.02
C SER A 53 -1.12 -0.15 -2.56
N LEU A 54 -1.17 -1.37 -3.10
CA LEU A 54 -1.31 -1.59 -4.54
C LEU A 54 -2.64 -1.09 -5.07
N MET A 55 -3.74 -1.32 -4.34
CA MET A 55 -5.07 -0.84 -4.74
C MET A 55 -5.16 0.68 -4.75
N VAL A 56 -4.55 1.38 -3.78
CA VAL A 56 -4.46 2.85 -3.80
C VAL A 56 -3.84 3.33 -5.12
N SER A 57 -2.72 2.73 -5.52
CA SER A 57 -1.99 3.08 -6.74
C SER A 57 -2.74 2.69 -8.02
N TYR A 58 -3.40 1.54 -8.02
CA TYR A 58 -4.14 1.02 -9.18
C TYR A 58 -5.41 1.83 -9.45
N VAL A 59 -6.23 2.09 -8.42
CA VAL A 59 -7.49 2.83 -8.58
C VAL A 59 -7.23 4.21 -9.16
N ARG A 60 -6.18 4.92 -8.68
CA ARG A 60 -5.79 6.22 -9.23
C ARG A 60 -5.37 6.10 -10.70
N ALA A 61 -4.45 5.19 -11.02
CA ALA A 61 -3.97 5.03 -12.39
C ALA A 61 -5.11 4.64 -13.36
N ARG A 62 -6.05 3.81 -12.89
CA ARG A 62 -7.22 3.41 -13.68
C ARG A 62 -8.20 4.55 -13.86
N ALA A 63 -8.48 5.34 -12.83
CA ALA A 63 -9.32 6.52 -12.91
C ALA A 63 -8.75 7.55 -13.88
N GLU A 64 -7.47 7.89 -13.75
CA GLU A 64 -6.78 8.81 -14.65
C GLU A 64 -6.77 8.29 -16.10
N GLY A 65 -6.59 6.97 -16.29
CA GLY A 65 -6.70 6.32 -17.60
C GLY A 65 -8.11 6.29 -18.19
N LEU A 66 -9.15 6.51 -17.38
CA LEU A 66 -10.55 6.71 -17.80
C LEU A 66 -10.89 8.20 -17.98
N GLY A 67 -9.91 9.11 -17.86
CA GLY A 67 -10.10 10.55 -17.98
C GLY A 67 -10.67 11.21 -16.72
N GLN A 68 -10.69 10.51 -15.58
CA GLN A 68 -11.18 11.04 -14.30
C GLN A 68 -10.00 11.36 -13.38
N GLU A 69 -9.98 12.57 -12.81
CA GLU A 69 -8.93 12.95 -11.86
C GLU A 69 -9.14 12.29 -10.49
N CYS A 70 -8.10 11.63 -9.96
CA CYS A 70 -8.18 10.93 -8.67
C CYS A 70 -7.05 11.36 -7.72
N ALA A 71 -7.16 12.58 -7.16
CA ALA A 71 -6.16 13.15 -6.25
C ALA A 71 -6.43 12.92 -4.76
N VAL A 72 -7.57 12.31 -4.39
CA VAL A 72 -7.98 12.11 -3.00
C VAL A 72 -7.23 10.97 -2.30
N GLY A 73 -7.16 10.99 -0.97
CA GLY A 73 -6.68 9.87 -0.16
C GLY A 73 -5.92 10.30 1.09
N LEU A 74 -5.99 9.49 2.15
CA LEU A 74 -5.43 9.82 3.46
C LEU A 74 -3.93 9.52 3.57
N MET A 75 -3.46 8.51 2.85
CA MET A 75 -2.07 8.07 2.93
C MET A 75 -1.54 7.74 1.54
N GLN A 76 -0.61 8.56 1.05
CA GLN A 76 0.06 8.33 -0.21
C GLN A 76 1.35 7.52 0.01
N ARG A 77 2.15 7.38 -1.05
CA ARG A 77 3.34 6.53 -1.03
C ARG A 77 4.42 7.04 -0.05
N PRO A 78 4.79 8.35 -0.02
CA PRO A 78 5.81 8.83 0.91
C PRO A 78 5.45 8.56 2.36
N GLU A 79 4.18 8.75 2.74
CA GLU A 79 3.70 8.52 4.10
C GLU A 79 3.78 7.04 4.47
N ARG A 80 3.48 6.11 3.55
CA ARG A 80 3.63 4.67 3.77
C ARG A 80 5.09 4.27 3.96
N VAL A 81 5.98 4.79 3.12
CA VAL A 81 7.42 4.50 3.22
C VAL A 81 7.97 5.00 4.55
N ILE A 82 7.60 6.21 4.97
CA ILE A 82 8.03 6.77 6.26
C ILE A 82 7.44 5.98 7.42
N CYS A 83 6.14 5.67 7.40
CA CYS A 83 5.47 4.91 8.45
C CYS A 83 6.10 3.51 8.63
N LEU A 84 6.30 2.79 7.53
CA LEU A 84 6.91 1.47 7.55
C LEU A 84 8.38 1.51 7.96
N GLY A 85 9.13 2.47 7.43
CA GLY A 85 10.53 2.68 7.76
C GLY A 85 10.74 3.00 9.25
N LEU A 86 9.94 3.91 9.81
CA LEU A 86 9.98 4.23 11.24
C LEU A 86 9.55 3.04 12.09
N GLY A 87 8.49 2.33 11.72
CA GLY A 87 8.07 1.11 12.42
C GLY A 87 9.17 0.05 12.47
N ALA A 88 9.88 -0.15 11.36
CA ALA A 88 11.00 -1.09 11.29
C ALA A 88 12.22 -0.61 12.11
N LEU A 89 12.57 0.68 12.03
CA LEU A 89 13.73 1.25 12.74
C LEU A 89 13.55 1.32 14.26
N LEU A 90 12.33 1.60 14.72
CA LEU A 90 12.00 1.63 16.16
C LEU A 90 11.88 0.23 16.77
N GLY A 91 11.85 -0.80 15.93
CA GLY A 91 11.95 -2.20 16.33
C GLY A 91 10.61 -2.93 16.43
N GLU A 92 10.68 -4.13 17.00
CA GLU A 92 9.65 -5.18 16.88
C GLU A 92 8.31 -4.83 17.52
N MET A 93 8.31 -3.90 18.47
CA MET A 93 7.08 -3.41 19.09
C MET A 93 6.30 -2.47 18.16
N TYR A 94 7.00 -1.71 17.31
CA TYR A 94 6.42 -0.65 16.49
C TYR A 94 6.12 -1.07 15.06
N LEU A 95 6.85 -2.06 14.53
CA LEU A 95 6.58 -2.62 13.20
C LEU A 95 5.13 -3.15 13.05
N PRO A 96 4.56 -3.91 14.00
CA PRO A 96 3.17 -4.34 13.92
C PRO A 96 2.17 -3.18 13.87
N VAL A 97 2.43 -2.11 14.64
CA VAL A 97 1.59 -0.91 14.66
C VAL A 97 1.61 -0.22 13.29
N ALA A 98 2.79 -0.07 12.69
CA ALA A 98 2.93 0.48 11.34
C ALA A 98 2.20 -0.39 10.29
N LEU A 99 2.32 -1.71 10.38
CA LEU A 99 1.63 -2.64 9.47
C LEU A 99 0.11 -2.54 9.57
N VAL A 100 -0.44 -2.49 10.78
CA VAL A 100 -1.89 -2.32 10.99
C VAL A 100 -2.36 -0.97 10.46
N LEU A 101 -1.62 0.10 10.74
CA LEU A 101 -1.95 1.44 10.25
C LEU A 101 -1.98 1.46 8.72
N ILE A 102 -0.95 0.93 8.06
CA ILE A 102 -0.90 0.86 6.59
C ILE A 102 -2.03 -0.02 6.05
N ALA A 103 -2.28 -1.19 6.66
CA ALA A 103 -3.36 -2.10 6.27
C ALA A 103 -4.72 -1.41 6.29
N VAL A 104 -5.06 -0.74 7.39
CA VAL A 104 -6.36 -0.08 7.52
C VAL A 104 -6.44 1.14 6.61
N VAL A 105 -5.49 2.07 6.73
CA VAL A 105 -5.58 3.37 6.04
C VAL A 105 -5.48 3.22 4.53
N SER A 106 -4.65 2.31 4.02
CA SER A 106 -4.51 2.10 2.57
C SER A 106 -5.76 1.47 1.96
N ASN A 107 -6.34 0.45 2.60
CA ASN A 107 -7.56 -0.18 2.09
C ASN A 107 -8.76 0.77 2.16
N VAL A 108 -8.91 1.51 3.27
CA VAL A 108 -9.93 2.56 3.37
C VAL A 108 -9.72 3.61 2.29
N THR A 109 -8.49 4.05 2.04
CA THR A 109 -8.18 5.02 0.98
C THR A 109 -8.54 4.49 -0.41
N ALA A 110 -8.23 3.23 -0.71
CA ALA A 110 -8.59 2.62 -1.99
C ALA A 110 -10.11 2.61 -2.20
N ILE A 111 -10.87 2.21 -1.17
CA ILE A 111 -12.34 2.21 -1.20
C ILE A 111 -12.88 3.63 -1.36
N SER A 112 -12.36 4.61 -0.61
CA SER A 112 -12.75 6.02 -0.73
C SER A 112 -12.49 6.58 -2.13
N ARG A 113 -11.40 6.17 -2.79
CA ARG A 113 -11.13 6.55 -4.18
C ARG A 113 -12.18 5.98 -5.14
N VAL A 114 -12.58 4.72 -4.97
CA VAL A 114 -13.64 4.12 -5.80
C VAL A 114 -14.96 4.88 -5.64
N PHE A 115 -15.37 5.16 -4.39
CA PHE A 115 -16.60 5.94 -4.14
C PHE A 115 -16.53 7.36 -4.69
N HIS A 116 -15.37 8.02 -4.58
CA HIS A 116 -15.14 9.34 -5.14
C HIS A 116 -15.36 9.36 -6.65
N ILE A 117 -14.77 8.40 -7.37
CA ILE A 117 -14.92 8.29 -8.83
C ILE A 117 -16.35 7.92 -9.22
N TRP A 118 -17.01 7.03 -8.47
CA TRP A 118 -18.42 6.72 -8.71
C TRP A 118 -19.31 7.97 -8.61
N LYS A 119 -19.12 8.77 -7.56
CA LYS A 119 -19.84 10.03 -7.38
C LYS A 119 -19.55 11.02 -8.52
N GLN A 120 -18.27 11.21 -8.86
CA GLN A 120 -17.88 12.10 -9.97
C GLN A 120 -18.49 11.67 -11.31
N SER A 121 -18.56 10.36 -11.57
CA SER A 121 -19.14 9.81 -12.81
C SER A 121 -20.66 9.89 -12.90
N THR A 122 -21.35 10.12 -11.78
CA THR A 122 -22.83 10.26 -11.74
C THR A 122 -23.29 11.71 -11.74
N GLU A 123 -22.41 12.64 -11.38
CA GLU A 123 -22.67 14.10 -11.41
C GLU A 123 -22.28 14.75 -12.75
N ALA A 124 -21.61 14.01 -13.64
CA ALA A 124 -21.19 14.45 -14.98
C ALA A 124 -22.19 14.01 -16.07
#